data_AF-A0A1J3DN57-F1
#
_entry.id   AF-A0A1J3DN57-F1
#
_cell.length_a   1.000
_cell.length_b   1.000
_cell.length_c   1.000
_cell.angle_alpha   90.00
_cell.angle_beta   90.00
_cell.angle_gamma   90.00
#
_symmetry.space_group_name_H-M   'P 1'
#
loop_
_entity.id
_entity.type
_entity.pdbx_description
1 polymer ?
#
loop_
_entity_poly.entity_id
_entity_poly.type
_entity_poly.pdbx_seq_one_letter_code
_entity_poly.pdbx_strand_id
1 'polypeptide(L)'
;MLQWRNEMYNVAIDAFKDFVTSNTPLYHLGYRDKAWNVNKLARIARKQGLHDICVQILDKMYGHSQMEVQEAFVKIKEQAKAYLETKGDLATGLNLVNSTNLEFFLAKNKAEIFRLKGDFHLKLNDTEGANIAYSNAISLFKNLPKGWIS
;
A
#
# COMPACT_ATOMS: atom_id res chain seq x y z
N MET A 1 -19.60 -10.30 9.33
CA MET A 1 -18.62 -11.16 8.63
C MET A 1 -17.18 -10.64 8.72
N LEU A 2 -16.87 -9.38 8.38
CA LEU A 2 -15.47 -8.88 8.35
C LEU A 2 -14.82 -8.72 9.74
N GLN A 3 -15.56 -8.24 10.74
CA GLN A 3 -15.11 -8.16 12.14
C GLN A 3 -14.75 -9.54 12.70
N TRP A 4 -15.63 -10.52 12.52
CA TRP A 4 -15.39 -11.92 12.90
C TRP A 4 -14.16 -12.54 12.24
N ARG A 5 -13.88 -12.19 10.99
CA ARG A 5 -12.68 -12.66 10.30
C ARG A 5 -11.41 -12.03 10.89
N ASN A 6 -11.46 -10.75 11.24
CA ASN A 6 -10.35 -10.07 11.92
C ASN A 6 -10.07 -10.69 13.30
N GLU A 7 -11.12 -11.02 14.06
CA GLU A 7 -10.97 -11.71 15.34
C GLU A 7 -10.40 -13.12 15.20
N MET A 8 -10.83 -13.90 14.20
CA MET A 8 -10.18 -15.20 13.93
C MET A 8 -8.68 -15.06 13.61
N TYR A 9 -8.28 -14.03 12.88
CA TYR A 9 -6.85 -13.79 12.63
C TYR A 9 -6.09 -13.41 13.88
N ASN A 10 -6.68 -12.61 14.79
CA ASN A 10 -6.06 -12.29 16.07
C ASN A 10 -5.83 -13.56 16.90
N VAL A 11 -6.84 -14.43 16.98
CA VAL A 11 -6.74 -15.71 17.71
C VAL A 11 -5.68 -16.62 17.09
N ALA A 12 -5.65 -16.74 15.76
CA ALA A 12 -4.65 -17.55 15.07
C ALA A 12 -3.22 -17.02 15.26
N ILE A 13 -3.02 -15.70 15.16
CA ILE A 13 -1.71 -15.07 15.42
C ILE A 13 -1.27 -15.33 16.85
N ASP A 14 -2.18 -15.21 17.83
CA ASP A 14 -1.86 -15.43 19.23
C ASP A 14 -1.43 -16.88 19.48
N ALA A 15 -2.15 -17.85 18.91
CA ALA A 15 -1.77 -19.27 18.96
C ALA A 15 -0.42 -19.57 18.28
N PHE A 16 -0.05 -18.79 17.24
CA PHE A 16 1.23 -18.97 16.55
C PHE A 16 2.41 -18.25 17.21
N LYS A 17 2.20 -17.37 18.20
CA LYS A 17 3.29 -16.65 18.89
C LYS A 17 4.32 -17.58 19.53
N ASP A 18 3.88 -18.70 20.07
CA ASP A 18 4.78 -19.65 20.74
C ASP A 18 5.70 -20.40 19.76
N PHE A 19 5.42 -20.31 18.46
CA PHE A 19 6.22 -20.95 17.40
C PHE A 19 7.36 -20.10 16.86
N VAL A 20 7.63 -18.92 17.44
CA VAL A 20 8.75 -18.04 17.03
C VAL A 20 10.08 -18.80 16.96
N THR A 21 10.35 -19.65 17.95
CA THR A 21 11.62 -20.38 18.11
C THR A 21 11.58 -21.79 17.53
N SER A 22 10.40 -22.40 17.40
CA SER A 22 10.24 -23.80 16.97
C SER A 22 9.84 -23.94 15.50
N ASN A 23 9.09 -22.99 14.93
CA ASN A 23 8.66 -23.00 13.53
C ASN A 23 8.39 -21.57 13.00
N THR A 24 9.47 -20.84 12.77
CA THR A 24 9.47 -19.44 12.32
C THR A 24 8.62 -19.18 11.05
N PRO A 25 8.59 -20.07 10.03
CA PRO A 25 7.69 -19.88 8.88
C PRO A 25 6.20 -19.84 9.23
N LEU A 26 5.74 -20.66 10.18
CA LEU A 26 4.35 -20.70 10.61
C LEU A 26 3.96 -19.43 11.39
N TYR A 27 4.87 -18.94 12.23
CA TYR A 27 4.73 -17.67 12.92
C TYR A 27 4.49 -16.52 11.93
N HIS A 28 5.31 -16.41 10.87
CA HIS A 28 5.17 -15.35 9.87
C HIS A 28 3.91 -15.50 8.99
N LEU A 29 3.38 -16.71 8.80
CA LEU A 29 2.20 -16.96 7.98
C LEU A 29 0.94 -16.24 8.52
N GLY A 30 0.72 -16.28 9.84
CA GLY A 30 -0.43 -15.63 10.47
C GLY A 30 -0.45 -14.11 10.25
N TYR A 31 0.72 -13.46 10.34
CA TYR A 31 0.86 -12.03 10.08
C TYR A 31 0.67 -11.69 8.60
N ARG A 32 1.22 -12.52 7.70
CA ARG A 32 1.08 -12.34 6.26
C ARG A 32 -0.37 -12.45 5.81
N ASP A 33 -1.09 -13.46 6.29
CA ASP A 33 -2.51 -13.65 5.96
C ASP A 33 -3.38 -12.51 6.48
N LYS A 34 -3.10 -12.03 7.69
CA LYS A 34 -3.79 -10.84 8.23
C LYS A 34 -3.54 -9.61 7.36
N ALA A 35 -2.28 -9.32 7.05
CA ALA A 35 -1.90 -8.20 6.19
C ALA A 35 -2.60 -8.25 4.82
N TRP A 36 -2.64 -9.44 4.20
CA TRP A 36 -3.32 -9.65 2.92
C TRP A 36 -4.83 -9.36 3.00
N ASN A 37 -5.49 -9.80 4.07
CA ASN A 37 -6.92 -9.54 4.27
C ASN A 37 -7.23 -8.06 4.52
N VAL A 38 -6.40 -7.38 5.31
CA VAL A 38 -6.53 -5.93 5.55
C VAL A 38 -6.38 -5.16 4.24
N ASN A 39 -5.34 -5.49 3.46
CA ASN A 39 -5.13 -4.92 2.12
C ASN A 39 -6.32 -5.17 1.18
N LYS A 40 -6.84 -6.39 1.18
CA LYS A 40 -8.00 -6.76 0.37
C LYS A 40 -9.24 -5.96 0.75
N LEU A 41 -9.49 -5.80 2.06
CA LEU A 41 -10.61 -5.06 2.59
C LEU A 41 -10.51 -3.56 2.24
N ALA A 42 -9.36 -2.96 2.46
CA ALA A 42 -9.10 -1.56 2.12
C ALA A 42 -9.33 -1.30 0.62
N ARG A 43 -8.84 -2.19 -0.25
CA ARG A 43 -9.07 -2.09 -1.69
C ARG A 43 -10.55 -2.15 -2.07
N ILE A 44 -11.36 -2.95 -1.37
CA ILE A 44 -12.81 -3.00 -1.60
C ILE A 44 -13.45 -1.68 -1.17
N ALA A 45 -13.13 -1.17 0.02
CA ALA A 45 -13.63 0.11 0.52
C ALA A 45 -13.32 1.25 -0.47
N ARG A 46 -12.05 1.34 -0.94
CA ARG A 46 -11.64 2.34 -1.93
C ARG A 46 -12.43 2.22 -3.24
N LYS A 47 -12.64 1.00 -3.74
CA LYS A 47 -13.41 0.78 -4.98
C LYS A 47 -14.89 1.17 -4.85
N GLN A 48 -15.44 1.17 -3.63
CA GLN A 48 -16.80 1.62 -3.33
C GLN A 48 -16.88 3.14 -3.08
N GLY A 49 -15.78 3.88 -3.27
CA GLY A 49 -15.72 5.34 -3.02
C GLY A 49 -15.56 5.72 -1.55
N LEU A 50 -15.33 4.76 -0.66
CA LEU A 50 -15.15 4.97 0.78
C LEU A 50 -13.66 5.17 1.09
N HIS A 51 -13.10 6.30 0.64
CA HIS A 51 -11.66 6.60 0.71
C HIS A 51 -11.17 6.75 2.16
N ASP A 52 -11.91 7.46 3.01
CA ASP A 52 -11.54 7.65 4.43
C ASP A 52 -11.51 6.32 5.18
N ILE A 53 -12.47 5.45 4.91
CA ILE A 53 -12.54 4.11 5.49
C ILE A 53 -11.37 3.25 5.02
N CYS A 54 -10.97 3.36 3.74
CA CYS A 54 -9.79 2.68 3.21
C CYS A 54 -8.52 3.05 4.01
N VAL A 55 -8.28 4.34 4.24
CA VAL A 55 -7.14 4.81 5.03
C VAL A 55 -7.22 4.31 6.47
N GLN A 56 -8.39 4.43 7.11
CA GLN A 56 -8.59 3.97 8.49
C GLN A 56 -8.33 2.46 8.66
N ILE A 57 -8.76 1.63 7.70
CA ILE A 57 -8.48 0.19 7.71
C ILE A 57 -6.97 -0.06 7.66
N LEU A 58 -6.26 0.62 6.76
CA LEU A 58 -4.82 0.43 6.53
C LEU A 58 -3.96 0.94 7.69
N ASP A 59 -4.45 1.89 8.47
CA ASP A 59 -3.72 2.41 9.65
C ASP A 59 -4.01 1.60 10.92
N LYS A 60 -5.27 1.17 11.13
CA LYS A 60 -5.67 0.56 12.41
C LYS A 60 -5.62 -0.96 12.43
N MET A 61 -5.86 -1.64 11.30
CA MET A 61 -6.14 -3.08 11.33
C MET A 61 -4.91 -3.98 11.20
N TYR A 62 -3.73 -3.45 10.85
CA TYR A 62 -2.50 -4.25 10.84
C TYR A 62 -2.11 -4.66 12.26
N GLY A 63 -1.94 -3.71 13.18
CA GLY A 63 -1.68 -3.99 14.59
C GLY A 63 -0.31 -4.64 14.89
N HIS A 64 0.63 -4.64 13.95
CA HIS A 64 1.99 -5.15 14.12
C HIS A 64 3.01 -4.31 13.33
N SER A 65 4.26 -4.24 13.82
CA SER A 65 5.34 -3.42 13.24
C SER A 65 6.10 -4.13 12.11
N GLN A 66 6.21 -5.46 12.16
CA GLN A 66 6.86 -6.24 11.12
C GLN A 66 5.88 -6.47 9.96
N MET A 67 6.28 -6.08 8.75
CA MET A 67 5.46 -6.23 7.55
C MET A 67 6.34 -6.67 6.37
N GLU A 68 5.87 -7.68 5.64
CA GLU A 68 6.55 -8.09 4.41
C GLU A 68 6.54 -6.97 3.38
N VAL A 69 7.65 -6.83 2.64
CA VAL A 69 7.83 -5.78 1.63
C VAL A 69 6.68 -5.76 0.62
N GLN A 70 6.16 -6.92 0.22
CA GLN A 70 5.06 -6.99 -0.72
C GLN A 70 3.75 -6.44 -0.14
N GLU A 71 3.42 -6.72 1.11
CA GLU A 71 2.21 -6.21 1.76
C GLU A 71 2.33 -4.71 2.07
N ALA A 72 3.54 -4.24 2.41
CA ALA A 72 3.86 -2.82 2.56
C ALA A 72 3.62 -2.06 1.26
N PHE A 73 4.02 -2.62 0.12
CA PHE A 73 3.76 -2.03 -1.19
C PHE A 73 2.26 -1.87 -1.44
N VAL A 74 1.47 -2.92 -1.20
CA VAL A 74 0.02 -2.88 -1.42
C VAL A 74 -0.63 -1.85 -0.48
N LYS A 75 -0.19 -1.77 0.78
CA LYS A 75 -0.65 -0.75 1.73
C LYS A 75 -0.42 0.66 1.19
N ILE A 76 0.83 1.00 0.88
CA ILE A 76 1.22 2.34 0.40
C ILE A 76 0.47 2.68 -0.87
N LYS A 77 0.33 1.71 -1.79
CA LYS A 77 -0.39 1.89 -3.05
C LYS A 77 -1.87 2.18 -2.84
N GLU A 78 -2.56 1.45 -1.97
CA GLU A 78 -3.98 1.68 -1.73
C GLU A 78 -4.20 2.98 -0.92
N GLN A 79 -3.31 3.35 0.01
CA GLN A 79 -3.34 4.65 0.69
C GLN A 79 -3.14 5.81 -0.31
N ALA A 80 -2.10 5.76 -1.14
CA ALA A 80 -1.84 6.77 -2.17
C ALA A 80 -3.04 6.95 -3.11
N LYS A 81 -3.66 5.85 -3.53
CA LYS A 81 -4.87 5.92 -4.37
C LYS A 81 -6.10 6.45 -3.65
N ALA A 82 -6.24 6.21 -2.35
CA ALA A 82 -7.31 6.80 -1.59
C ALA A 82 -7.13 8.33 -1.51
N TYR A 83 -5.92 8.79 -1.16
CA TYR A 83 -5.60 10.21 -1.11
C TYR A 83 -5.70 10.92 -2.47
N LEU A 84 -5.42 10.24 -3.58
CA LEU A 84 -5.62 10.80 -4.92
C LEU A 84 -7.09 11.15 -5.22
N GLU A 85 -8.04 10.42 -4.64
CA GLU A 85 -9.48 10.65 -4.88
C GLU A 85 -10.15 11.50 -3.80
N THR A 86 -9.58 11.58 -2.60
CA THR A 86 -10.06 12.46 -1.53
C THR A 86 -9.69 13.92 -1.84
N LYS A 87 -10.71 14.79 -1.93
CA LYS A 87 -10.52 16.23 -2.15
C LYS A 87 -9.86 16.86 -0.92
N GLY A 88 -8.72 17.52 -1.11
CA GLY A 88 -8.00 18.25 -0.05
C GLY A 88 -6.78 17.52 0.51
N ASP A 89 -6.65 16.20 0.32
CA ASP A 89 -5.57 15.40 0.92
C ASP A 89 -4.43 15.06 -0.05
N LEU A 90 -4.36 15.74 -1.19
CA LEU A 90 -3.33 15.49 -2.21
C LEU A 90 -1.92 15.72 -1.67
N ALA A 91 -1.71 16.74 -0.83
CA ALA A 91 -0.42 17.02 -0.20
C ALA A 91 0.00 15.89 0.76
N THR A 92 -0.94 15.35 1.53
CA THR A 92 -0.72 14.22 2.44
C THR A 92 -0.31 12.97 1.67
N GLY A 93 -1.01 12.67 0.57
CA GLY A 93 -0.68 11.55 -0.31
C GLY A 93 0.68 11.69 -0.99
N LEU A 94 1.03 12.90 -1.44
CA LEU A 94 2.34 13.19 -2.03
C LEU A 94 3.48 13.03 -1.00
N ASN A 95 3.27 13.51 0.23
CA ASN A 95 4.22 13.32 1.32
C ASN A 95 4.44 11.85 1.65
N LEU A 96 3.38 11.04 1.71
CA LEU A 96 3.46 9.59 1.92
C LEU A 96 4.34 8.92 0.85
N VAL A 97 4.12 9.27 -0.42
CA VAL A 97 4.90 8.73 -1.55
C VAL A 97 6.37 9.15 -1.46
N ASN A 98 6.65 10.41 -1.10
CA ASN A 98 8.01 10.93 -0.97
C ASN A 98 8.77 10.37 0.25
N SER A 99 8.08 10.11 1.36
CA SER A 99 8.68 9.58 2.59
C SER A 99 8.84 8.05 2.57
N THR A 100 8.32 7.38 1.54
CA THR A 100 8.43 5.92 1.41
C THR A 100 9.87 5.53 1.12
N ASN A 101 10.50 4.74 1.99
CA ASN A 101 11.81 4.15 1.70
C ASN A 101 11.67 3.12 0.57
N LEU A 102 12.29 3.41 -0.57
CA LEU A 102 12.18 2.57 -1.75
C LEU A 102 13.15 1.39 -1.79
N GLU A 103 14.21 1.38 -0.97
CA GLU A 103 15.39 0.51 -1.10
C GLU A 103 15.05 -0.96 -1.37
N PHE A 104 14.18 -1.54 -0.55
CA PHE A 104 13.82 -2.97 -0.57
C PHE A 104 12.78 -3.36 -1.62
N PHE A 105 12.14 -2.39 -2.31
CA PHE A 105 11.15 -2.72 -3.31
C PHE A 105 11.77 -3.18 -4.63
N LEU A 106 11.09 -4.12 -5.29
CA LEU A 106 11.40 -4.52 -6.67
C LEU A 106 11.26 -3.32 -7.63
N ALA A 107 12.03 -3.33 -8.72
CA ALA A 107 12.01 -2.26 -9.74
C ALA A 107 10.60 -1.93 -10.24
N LYS A 108 9.77 -2.97 -10.45
CA LYS A 108 8.35 -2.80 -10.82
C LYS A 108 7.53 -2.02 -9.78
N ASN A 109 7.72 -2.30 -8.50
CA ASN A 109 6.99 -1.66 -7.42
C ASN A 109 7.46 -0.20 -7.26
N LYS A 110 8.78 0.03 -7.32
CA LYS A 110 9.37 1.38 -7.34
C LYS A 110 8.81 2.22 -8.48
N ALA A 111 8.72 1.67 -9.69
CA ALA A 111 8.19 2.36 -10.86
C ALA A 111 6.72 2.76 -10.65
N GLU A 112 5.89 1.89 -10.07
CA GLU A 112 4.50 2.23 -9.76
C GLU A 112 4.38 3.36 -8.71
N ILE A 113 5.29 3.44 -7.74
CA ILE A 113 5.33 4.54 -6.77
C ILE A 113 5.70 5.86 -7.47
N PHE A 114 6.70 5.87 -8.34
CA PHE A 114 7.02 7.05 -9.16
C PHE A 114 5.87 7.47 -10.09
N ARG A 115 5.14 6.50 -10.66
CA ARG A 115 3.94 6.79 -11.46
C ARG A 115 2.86 7.46 -10.61
N LEU A 116 2.59 6.95 -9.39
CA LEU A 116 1.64 7.57 -8.47
C LEU A 116 2.08 8.98 -8.05
N LYS A 117 3.40 9.22 -7.89
CA LYS A 117 3.95 10.56 -7.67
C LYS A 117 3.57 11.50 -8.81
N GLY A 118 3.71 11.05 -10.06
CA GLY A 118 3.29 11.80 -11.25
C GLY A 118 1.80 12.13 -11.23
N ASP A 119 0.94 11.15 -10.87
CA ASP A 119 -0.51 11.37 -10.74
C ASP A 119 -0.82 12.50 -9.73
N PHE A 120 -0.09 12.57 -8.61
CA PHE A 120 -0.25 13.63 -7.61
C PHE A 120 0.17 15.01 -8.15
N HIS A 121 1.34 15.10 -8.79
CA HIS A 121 1.80 16.36 -9.38
C HIS A 121 0.82 16.86 -10.46
N LEU A 122 0.32 15.96 -11.30
CA LEU A 122 -0.67 16.31 -12.33
C LEU A 122 -1.96 16.85 -11.71
N LYS A 123 -2.46 16.22 -10.65
CA LYS A 123 -3.69 16.65 -9.95
C LYS A 123 -3.50 17.94 -9.15
N LEU A 124 -2.26 18.29 -8.82
CA LEU A 124 -1.85 19.58 -8.24
C LEU A 124 -1.53 20.65 -9.30
N ASN A 125 -1.75 20.35 -10.59
CA ASN A 125 -1.47 21.23 -11.72
C ASN A 125 0.03 21.57 -11.90
N ASP A 126 0.92 20.71 -11.39
CA ASP A 126 2.37 20.75 -11.60
C ASP A 126 2.76 19.78 -12.72
N THR A 127 2.70 20.28 -13.96
CA THR A 127 2.93 19.47 -15.17
C THR A 127 4.39 19.08 -15.35
N GLU A 128 5.33 19.94 -14.92
CA GLU A 128 6.76 19.66 -15.01
C GLU A 128 7.17 18.55 -14.03
N GLY A 129 6.73 18.65 -12.77
CA GLY A 129 6.94 17.61 -11.76
C GLY A 129 6.31 16.27 -12.15
N ALA A 130 5.13 16.31 -12.78
CA ALA A 130 4.47 15.11 -13.30
C ALA A 130 5.30 14.44 -14.41
N ASN A 131 5.78 15.21 -15.39
CA ASN A 131 6.57 14.68 -16.51
C ASN A 131 7.88 14.02 -16.04
N ILE A 132 8.58 14.66 -15.09
CA ILE A 132 9.80 14.10 -14.50
C ILE A 132 9.49 12.78 -13.78
N ALA A 133 8.41 12.74 -12.99
CA ALA A 133 8.02 11.55 -12.25
C ALA A 133 7.62 10.38 -13.17
N TYR A 134 6.87 10.64 -14.24
CA TYR A 134 6.51 9.61 -15.23
C TYR A 134 7.72 9.10 -16.01
N SER A 135 8.61 10.01 -16.44
CA SER A 135 9.86 9.65 -17.12
C SER A 135 10.74 8.74 -16.27
N ASN A 136 10.84 9.03 -14.96
CA ASN A 136 11.55 8.20 -14.01
C ASN A 136 10.89 6.81 -13.84
N ALA A 137 9.56 6.76 -13.78
CA ALA A 137 8.81 5.50 -13.66
C ALA A 137 9.07 4.56 -14.86
N ILE A 138 8.97 5.09 -16.09
CA ILE A 138 9.17 4.31 -17.32
C ILE A 138 10.63 3.89 -17.47
N SER A 139 11.58 4.78 -17.15
CA SER A 139 13.01 4.48 -17.22
C SER A 139 13.38 3.32 -16.29
N LEU A 140 12.75 3.24 -15.11
CA LEU A 140 12.99 2.18 -14.14
C LEU A 140 12.35 0.85 -14.55
N PHE A 141 11.15 0.87 -15.13
CA PHE A 141 10.47 -0.34 -15.59
C PHE A 141 9.61 -0.08 -16.83
N LYS A 142 10.20 -0.33 -18.01
CA LYS A 142 9.58 -0.11 -19.33
C LYS A 142 8.30 -0.93 -19.55
N ASN A 143 8.19 -2.10 -18.91
CA ASN A 143 7.04 -3.00 -19.02
C ASN A 143 5.90 -2.64 -18.05
N LEU A 144 5.68 -1.36 -17.78
CA LEU A 144 4.55 -0.85 -17.00
C LEU A 144 3.49 -0.24 -17.94
N PRO A 145 2.46 -0.97 -18.38
CA PRO A 145 1.48 -0.45 -19.34
C PRO A 145 0.78 0.83 -18.87
N LYS A 146 0.53 0.93 -17.56
CA LYS A 146 -0.09 2.12 -16.97
C LYS A 146 0.83 3.33 -16.97
N GLY A 147 2.15 3.13 -16.93
CA GLY A 147 3.12 4.22 -16.99
C GLY A 147 3.10 4.94 -18.33
N TRP A 148 2.79 4.23 -19.42
CA TRP A 148 2.71 4.81 -20.77
C TRP A 148 1.42 5.56 -21.07
N ILE A 149 0.34 5.27 -20.34
CA ILE A 149 -0.98 5.90 -20.52
C ILE A 149 -1.13 7.15 -19.63
N SER A 150 -0.30 7.25 -18.58
CA SER A 150 -0.32 8.38 -17.63
C SER A 150 0.48 9.56 -18.20
#